data_AF-A0A250XZY9-F1
#
_entry.id   AF-A0A250XZY9-F1
#
_cell.length_a   1.000
_cell.length_b   1.000
_cell.length_c   1.000
_cell.angle_alpha   90.00
_cell.angle_beta   90.00
_cell.angle_gamma   90.00
#
_symmetry.space_group_name_H-M   'P 1'
#
loop_
_entity.id
_entity.type
_entity.pdbx_description
1 polymer ?
#
loop_
_entity_poly.entity_id
_entity_poly.type
_entity_poly.pdbx_seq_one_letter_code
_entity_poly.pdbx_strand_id
1 'polypeptide(L)'
;MRCSAVIRAYHKVCRCLLSGFGGRTDGGQPERLPERSSCPEGRPRSHAELPGDSEQTVAPEPAEGSEALLEVCQRRHFLSGTKQQLSRDSLLSGCHPGFGPLGVELRKNLAAEWWSSVVVFREQVFAVDALHQEPGPSLPGDSAFRLVSAETLREVLQDKELSKDQLVAFLENLLKTSGKLRENLLHGALEHYVSCLDLVNRRLPYGLAQIGVCFHPVCDTKQIPHGVKRIGEKTEASLVWFTSARTSSQWLDFWLRHRLLWWRQFATSPSNFSSSDCQDEEGRKGNKLYYSFPWGKEPIETLWNLGDQELLDMYPGNVSKLHGRDGRKNVVPYVLSINGDLDVGMLAYLYDSFQLTENSFSKKKNLHRKVLKLHPCLAPMKAALDVGRGPAAELRQVC
;
A
#
# COMPACT_ATOMS: atom_id res chain seq x y z
N MET A 1 -19.10 22.10 22.27
CA MET A 1 -19.78 22.95 21.25
C MET A 1 -18.67 23.59 20.41
N ARG A 2 -18.48 23.41 19.09
CA ARG A 2 -19.35 23.11 17.94
C ARG A 2 -18.62 22.12 17.02
N CYS A 3 -19.23 20.96 16.74
CA CYS A 3 -18.73 19.95 15.78
C CYS A 3 -19.43 20.04 14.41
N SER A 4 -19.96 21.23 14.07
CA SER A 4 -20.93 21.38 12.96
C SER A 4 -20.35 21.92 11.65
N ALA A 5 -19.09 22.37 11.64
CA ALA A 5 -18.51 23.00 10.45
C ALA A 5 -17.97 21.99 9.43
N VAL A 6 -17.37 20.88 9.89
CA VAL A 6 -16.75 19.86 9.02
C VAL A 6 -17.81 19.02 8.30
N ILE A 7 -18.97 18.79 8.94
CA ILE A 7 -20.07 17.99 8.38
C ILE A 7 -20.75 18.69 7.18
N ARG A 8 -20.76 20.03 7.13
CA ARG A 8 -21.40 20.79 6.04
C ARG A 8 -20.62 20.77 4.73
N ALA A 9 -19.29 20.67 4.79
CA ALA A 9 -18.47 20.61 3.58
C ALA A 9 -18.68 19.27 2.84
N TYR A 10 -18.78 18.17 3.59
CA TYR A 10 -18.98 16.83 3.04
C TYR A 10 -20.35 16.64 2.37
N HIS A 11 -21.43 17.18 2.96
CA HIS A 11 -22.77 17.05 2.39
C HIS A 11 -22.95 17.76 1.03
N LYS A 12 -22.15 18.81 0.76
CA LYS A 12 -22.27 19.60 -0.47
C LYS A 12 -21.56 18.95 -1.67
N VAL A 13 -20.48 18.22 -1.42
CA VAL A 13 -19.75 17.49 -2.47
C VAL A 13 -20.49 16.20 -2.88
N CYS A 14 -21.08 15.47 -1.93
CA CYS A 14 -21.82 14.25 -2.24
C CYS A 14 -23.15 14.49 -2.97
N ARG A 15 -23.85 15.62 -2.74
CA ARG A 15 -25.09 15.93 -3.47
C ARG A 15 -24.87 16.28 -4.94
N CYS A 16 -23.73 16.88 -5.30
CA CYS A 16 -23.44 17.23 -6.70
C CYS A 16 -23.12 16.01 -7.58
N LEU A 17 -22.74 14.88 -6.99
CA LEU A 17 -22.44 13.65 -7.75
C LEU A 17 -23.69 12.79 -8.04
N LEU A 18 -24.81 13.05 -7.38
CA LEU A 18 -26.04 12.25 -7.52
C LEU A 18 -27.14 12.92 -8.36
N SER A 19 -26.98 14.18 -8.77
CA SER A 19 -27.99 14.92 -9.56
C SER A 19 -27.80 14.88 -11.09
N GLY A 20 -26.89 14.03 -11.60
CA GLY A 20 -26.55 13.97 -13.03
C GLY A 20 -27.35 12.96 -13.86
N PHE A 21 -28.38 12.31 -13.32
CA PHE A 21 -29.21 11.34 -14.05
C PHE A 21 -30.60 11.93 -14.33
N GLY A 22 -30.72 12.63 -15.44
CA GLY A 22 -31.99 13.10 -16.01
C GLY A 22 -31.82 13.31 -17.50
N GLY A 23 -32.30 12.34 -18.30
CA GLY A 23 -32.12 12.33 -19.74
C GLY A 23 -32.95 13.37 -20.49
N ARG A 24 -32.40 13.83 -21.63
CA ARG A 24 -33.19 14.34 -22.74
C ARG A 24 -32.45 14.12 -24.06
N THR A 25 -33.17 13.54 -25.00
CA THR A 25 -32.80 13.18 -26.37
C THR A 25 -33.15 14.29 -27.35
N ASP A 26 -32.23 14.62 -28.26
CA ASP A 26 -32.38 15.02 -29.67
C ASP A 26 -31.00 15.56 -30.12
N GLY A 27 -30.40 15.31 -31.28
CA GLY A 27 -30.89 14.88 -32.58
C GLY A 27 -30.16 15.77 -33.62
N GLY A 28 -29.16 15.25 -34.35
CA GLY A 28 -28.46 16.01 -35.41
C GLY A 28 -27.12 15.40 -35.87
N GLN A 29 -27.09 14.94 -37.12
CA GLN A 29 -25.99 14.28 -37.85
C GLN A 29 -25.02 15.29 -38.56
N PRO A 30 -23.93 14.83 -39.23
CA PRO A 30 -22.64 15.52 -39.30
C PRO A 30 -22.32 16.18 -40.66
N GLU A 31 -21.36 17.11 -40.69
CA GLU A 31 -20.79 17.68 -41.92
C GLU A 31 -19.37 17.16 -42.21
N ARG A 32 -19.14 16.90 -43.50
CA ARG A 32 -17.90 16.37 -44.13
C ARG A 32 -17.09 17.50 -44.79
N LEU A 33 -15.76 17.35 -44.68
CA LEU A 33 -14.62 17.57 -45.63
C LEU A 33 -14.76 18.54 -46.84
N PRO A 34 -13.62 19.07 -47.33
CA PRO A 34 -12.97 18.39 -48.46
C PRO A 34 -11.44 18.28 -48.40
N GLU A 35 -10.96 17.25 -49.10
CA GLU A 35 -9.59 16.82 -49.38
C GLU A 35 -8.86 17.72 -50.40
N ARG A 36 -7.53 17.62 -50.44
CA ARG A 36 -6.76 17.49 -51.70
C ARG A 36 -5.35 16.92 -51.49
N SER A 37 -5.11 15.76 -52.13
CA SER A 37 -3.93 15.25 -52.90
C SER A 37 -2.53 15.80 -52.59
N SER A 38 -1.40 15.08 -52.63
CA SER A 38 -1.00 13.77 -53.18
C SER A 38 0.49 13.53 -52.86
N CYS A 39 0.91 12.29 -52.61
CA CYS A 39 2.33 11.88 -52.51
C CYS A 39 2.99 11.79 -53.90
N PRO A 40 4.34 11.78 -53.95
CA PRO A 40 5.00 10.58 -54.49
C PRO A 40 6.21 10.10 -53.68
N GLU A 41 6.49 8.81 -53.86
CA GLU A 41 7.54 8.00 -53.24
C GLU A 41 8.98 8.46 -53.60
N GLY A 42 9.92 8.16 -52.69
CA GLY A 42 11.36 8.26 -52.95
C GLY A 42 12.23 7.96 -51.72
N ARG A 43 12.79 6.76 -51.67
CA ARG A 43 14.01 6.37 -50.92
C ARG A 43 14.91 5.63 -51.93
N PRO A 44 16.24 5.40 -51.71
CA PRO A 44 17.02 5.53 -50.47
C PRO A 44 18.45 6.13 -50.67
N ARG A 45 19.29 6.02 -49.62
CA ARG A 45 20.76 6.25 -49.47
C ARG A 45 21.08 7.55 -48.71
N SER A 46 22.07 7.66 -47.82
CA SER A 46 23.03 6.74 -47.17
C SER A 46 23.90 7.61 -46.24
N HIS A 47 24.37 7.07 -45.11
CA HIS A 47 25.51 7.52 -44.29
C HIS A 47 25.59 8.98 -43.79
N ALA A 48 25.49 9.15 -42.46
CA ALA A 48 26.38 10.02 -41.69
C ALA A 48 26.45 9.51 -40.24
N GLU A 49 27.63 9.04 -39.84
CA GLU A 49 28.01 8.67 -38.48
C GLU A 49 28.39 9.90 -37.64
N LEU A 50 28.32 9.72 -36.31
CA LEU A 50 29.12 10.29 -35.18
C LEU A 50 28.24 10.88 -34.06
N PRO A 51 28.68 10.83 -32.78
CA PRO A 51 29.18 9.68 -32.04
C PRO A 51 28.35 9.45 -30.74
N GLY A 52 28.25 8.20 -30.30
CA GLY A 52 27.60 7.84 -29.05
C GLY A 52 28.52 8.10 -27.86
N ASP A 53 28.28 9.20 -27.16
CA ASP A 53 28.79 9.38 -25.80
C ASP A 53 28.13 8.35 -24.88
N SER A 54 28.96 7.53 -24.28
CA SER A 54 28.63 6.63 -23.19
C SER A 54 28.27 7.44 -21.95
N GLU A 55 26.99 7.77 -21.79
CA GLU A 55 26.46 8.21 -20.51
C GLU A 55 26.53 7.05 -19.51
N GLN A 56 27.62 7.05 -18.74
CA GLN A 56 27.71 6.34 -17.48
C GLN A 56 26.54 6.78 -16.61
N THR A 57 25.66 5.83 -16.27
CA THR A 57 24.59 6.01 -15.30
C THR A 57 25.21 6.30 -13.93
N VAL A 58 25.47 7.57 -13.65
CA VAL A 58 25.88 8.06 -12.33
C VAL A 58 24.68 7.88 -11.41
N ALA A 59 24.81 6.98 -10.43
CA ALA A 59 23.85 6.86 -9.34
C ALA A 59 23.66 8.23 -8.68
N PRO A 60 22.43 8.70 -8.44
CA PRO A 60 22.23 10.03 -7.90
C PRO A 60 22.85 10.12 -6.51
N GLU A 61 23.75 11.10 -6.33
CA GLU A 61 24.31 11.53 -5.05
C GLU A 61 23.21 11.55 -3.97
N PRO A 62 23.42 10.99 -2.77
CA PRO A 62 22.42 11.01 -1.72
C PRO A 62 22.16 12.47 -1.35
N ALA A 63 21.00 12.98 -1.78
CA ALA A 63 20.57 14.33 -1.50
C ALA A 63 20.76 14.62 0.00
N GLU A 64 21.57 15.62 0.35
CA GLU A 64 21.92 15.99 1.74
C GLU A 64 20.69 16.10 2.66
N GLY A 65 19.52 16.39 2.09
CA GLY A 65 18.22 16.40 2.77
C GLY A 65 17.73 15.05 3.31
N SER A 66 18.03 13.93 2.64
CA SER A 66 17.59 12.59 3.08
C SER A 66 18.31 12.15 4.35
N GLU A 67 19.62 12.37 4.43
CA GLU A 67 20.38 12.07 5.65
C GLU A 67 19.96 12.98 6.81
N ALA A 68 19.73 14.26 6.53
CA ALA A 68 19.25 15.22 7.52
C ALA A 68 17.88 14.84 8.10
N LEU A 69 16.99 14.26 7.30
CA LEU A 69 15.68 13.76 7.75
C LEU A 69 15.84 12.52 8.64
N LEU A 70 16.60 11.52 8.21
CA LEU A 70 16.80 10.30 8.99
C LEU A 70 17.42 10.60 10.36
N GLU A 71 18.36 11.54 10.43
CA GLU A 71 18.95 12.03 11.68
C GLU A 71 17.89 12.65 12.62
N VAL A 72 16.96 13.44 12.08
CA VAL A 72 15.85 14.01 12.87
C VAL A 72 14.89 12.92 13.33
N CYS A 73 14.52 11.99 12.45
CA CYS A 73 13.63 10.89 12.77
C CYS A 73 14.21 9.98 13.86
N GLN A 74 15.52 9.75 13.86
CA GLN A 74 16.20 8.99 14.90
C GLN A 74 16.25 9.78 16.23
N ARG A 75 16.71 11.04 16.20
CA ARG A 75 16.82 11.89 17.41
C ARG A 75 15.49 12.17 18.08
N ARG A 76 14.40 12.24 17.31
CA ARG A 76 13.05 12.52 17.80
C ARG A 76 12.23 11.26 18.02
N HIS A 77 12.82 10.07 17.91
CA HIS A 77 12.15 8.79 18.15
C HIS A 77 10.93 8.54 17.24
N PHE A 78 11.03 8.90 15.96
CA PHE A 78 10.14 8.39 14.90
C PHE A 78 10.60 7.01 14.43
N LEU A 79 11.91 6.83 14.25
CA LEU A 79 12.54 5.55 13.89
C LEU A 79 13.30 4.99 15.09
N SER A 80 13.21 3.69 15.31
CA SER A 80 14.04 2.97 16.29
C SER A 80 15.29 2.42 15.60
N GLY A 81 16.37 2.19 16.34
CA GLY A 81 17.57 1.52 15.83
C GLY A 81 18.80 2.39 15.62
N THR A 82 19.87 1.73 15.15
CA THR A 82 21.17 2.36 14.85
C THR A 82 21.22 2.86 13.40
N LYS A 83 22.11 3.82 13.09
CA LYS A 83 22.24 4.42 11.75
C LYS A 83 22.53 3.37 10.66
N GLN A 84 23.25 2.30 10.99
CA GLN A 84 23.59 1.23 10.05
C GLN A 84 22.41 0.30 9.73
N GLN A 85 21.43 0.21 10.63
CA GLN A 85 20.19 -0.56 10.42
C GLN A 85 19.11 0.24 9.70
N LEU A 86 19.24 1.57 9.63
CA LEU A 86 18.31 2.50 9.00
C LEU A 86 18.74 2.87 7.58
N SER A 87 19.34 1.93 6.84
CA SER A 87 19.57 2.12 5.42
C SER A 87 18.21 2.21 4.69
N ARG A 88 18.19 2.92 3.55
CA ARG A 88 17.00 3.02 2.70
C ARG A 88 16.42 1.64 2.38
N ASP A 89 17.28 0.73 1.95
CA ASP A 89 16.86 -0.61 1.54
C ASP A 89 16.29 -1.39 2.73
N SER A 90 16.79 -1.18 3.95
CA SER A 90 16.25 -1.77 5.19
C SER A 90 14.87 -1.20 5.56
N LEU A 91 14.67 0.11 5.37
CA LEU A 91 13.39 0.78 5.62
C LEU A 91 12.31 0.33 4.63
N LEU A 92 12.66 0.20 3.35
CA LEU A 92 11.71 -0.26 2.31
C LEU A 92 11.45 -1.77 2.37
N SER A 93 12.42 -2.57 2.82
CA SER A 93 12.27 -4.02 2.93
C SER A 93 11.61 -4.48 4.24
N GLY A 94 11.34 -3.57 5.19
CA GLY A 94 10.75 -3.94 6.48
C GLY A 94 11.70 -4.70 7.42
N CYS A 95 13.01 -4.70 7.14
CA CYS A 95 14.05 -5.31 7.99
C CYS A 95 14.66 -4.33 9.02
N HIS A 96 14.00 -3.19 9.24
CA HIS A 96 14.41 -2.21 10.24
C HIS A 96 13.94 -2.63 11.65
N PRO A 97 14.62 -2.18 12.72
CA PRO A 97 14.31 -2.60 14.11
C PRO A 97 13.03 -1.95 14.68
N GLY A 98 12.12 -1.50 13.82
CA GLY A 98 10.84 -0.91 14.19
C GLY A 98 10.79 0.63 14.22
N PHE A 99 9.63 1.14 14.56
CA PHE A 99 9.34 2.57 14.74
C PHE A 99 9.48 2.97 16.20
N GLY A 100 9.88 4.22 16.45
CA GLY A 100 9.85 4.80 17.78
C GLY A 100 8.43 5.26 18.17
N PRO A 101 8.20 5.74 19.40
CA PRO A 101 6.86 6.10 19.87
C PRO A 101 6.13 7.10 18.98
N LEU A 102 6.83 8.10 18.44
CA LEU A 102 6.21 9.09 17.54
C LEU A 102 5.89 8.49 16.17
N GLY A 103 6.70 7.54 15.69
CA GLY A 103 6.45 6.83 14.44
C GLY A 103 5.26 5.88 14.55
N VAL A 104 5.15 5.17 15.68
CA VAL A 104 4.00 4.31 15.98
C VAL A 104 2.71 5.12 16.05
N GLU A 105 2.70 6.27 16.74
CA GLU A 105 1.50 7.12 16.83
C GLU A 105 1.15 7.75 15.48
N LEU A 106 2.14 8.16 14.67
CA LEU A 106 1.92 8.64 13.31
C LEU A 106 1.29 7.55 12.42
N ARG A 107 1.83 6.33 12.45
CA ARG A 107 1.28 5.19 11.71
C ARG A 107 -0.13 4.84 12.16
N LYS A 108 -0.40 4.87 13.47
CA LYS A 108 -1.73 4.65 14.03
C LYS A 108 -2.73 5.72 13.56
N ASN A 109 -2.35 7.01 13.57
CA ASN A 109 -3.19 8.07 13.03
C ASN A 109 -3.48 7.85 11.54
N LEU A 110 -2.46 7.46 10.76
CA LEU A 110 -2.61 7.15 9.35
C LEU A 110 -3.58 5.98 9.10
N ALA A 111 -3.44 4.90 9.87
CA ALA A 111 -4.34 3.75 9.83
C ALA A 111 -5.78 4.12 10.19
N ALA A 112 -5.97 4.98 11.20
CA ALA A 112 -7.29 5.46 11.63
C ALA A 112 -7.97 6.33 10.57
N GLU A 113 -7.22 7.22 9.92
CA GLU A 113 -7.71 8.04 8.79
C GLU A 113 -8.03 7.19 7.57
N TRP A 114 -7.25 6.12 7.33
CA TRP A 114 -7.55 5.14 6.28
C TRP A 114 -8.86 4.42 6.59
N TRP A 115 -9.00 3.92 7.82
CA TRP A 115 -10.17 3.18 8.27
C TRP A 115 -11.45 4.02 8.22
N SER A 116 -11.37 5.28 8.64
CA SER A 116 -12.49 6.22 8.58
C SER A 116 -12.94 6.45 7.14
N SER A 117 -11.99 6.68 6.24
CA SER A 117 -12.24 6.89 4.82
C SER A 117 -12.82 5.65 4.14
N VAL A 118 -12.23 4.48 4.36
CA VAL A 118 -12.56 3.26 3.62
C VAL A 118 -13.73 2.50 4.22
N VAL A 119 -13.80 2.37 5.54
CA VAL A 119 -14.77 1.50 6.23
C VAL A 119 -15.92 2.33 6.79
N VAL A 120 -15.63 3.30 7.67
CA VAL A 120 -16.69 3.99 8.45
C VAL A 120 -17.67 4.77 7.57
N PHE A 121 -17.18 5.45 6.53
CA PHE A 121 -18.04 6.22 5.63
C PHE A 121 -18.70 5.41 4.52
N ARG A 122 -18.55 4.07 4.51
CA ARG A 122 -19.10 3.19 3.48
C ARG A 122 -19.88 2.03 4.09
N GLU A 123 -21.20 2.08 3.93
CA GLU A 123 -22.14 1.08 4.45
C GLU A 123 -21.92 -0.35 3.93
N GLN A 124 -21.26 -0.49 2.77
CA GLN A 124 -21.01 -1.77 2.10
C GLN A 124 -19.62 -2.33 2.38
N VAL A 125 -18.85 -1.75 3.32
CA VAL A 125 -17.52 -2.23 3.69
C VAL A 125 -17.54 -2.78 5.10
N PHE A 126 -17.14 -4.04 5.26
CA PHE A 126 -17.12 -4.74 6.54
C PHE A 126 -15.69 -5.03 6.99
N ALA A 127 -15.48 -4.96 8.30
CA ALA A 127 -14.22 -5.33 8.90
C ALA A 127 -14.08 -6.86 8.95
N VAL A 128 -12.91 -7.38 8.62
CA VAL A 128 -12.58 -8.79 8.77
C VAL A 128 -11.27 -8.95 9.54
N ASP A 129 -11.15 -10.07 10.25
CA ASP A 129 -9.91 -10.45 10.91
C ASP A 129 -9.50 -11.82 10.42
N ALA A 130 -8.30 -11.89 9.88
CA ALA A 130 -7.69 -13.10 9.33
C ALA A 130 -6.43 -13.46 10.10
N LEU A 131 -6.17 -14.77 10.18
CA LEU A 131 -4.99 -15.31 10.83
C LEU A 131 -3.70 -14.84 10.15
N HIS A 132 -2.60 -14.83 10.90
CA HIS A 132 -1.27 -14.54 10.36
C HIS A 132 -0.66 -15.73 9.60
N GLN A 133 -1.25 -16.92 9.77
CA GLN A 133 -0.86 -18.16 9.10
C GLN A 133 -1.91 -18.55 8.06
N GLU A 134 -1.44 -19.06 6.93
CA GLU A 134 -2.27 -19.63 5.88
C GLU A 134 -2.02 -21.14 5.81
N PRO A 135 -3.07 -21.97 5.71
CA PRO A 135 -2.93 -23.40 5.47
C PRO A 135 -2.60 -23.65 3.99
N GLY A 136 -1.62 -24.51 3.71
CA GLY A 136 -1.51 -25.07 2.35
C GLY A 136 -0.13 -25.61 1.95
N PRO A 137 -0.12 -26.66 1.09
CA PRO A 137 1.08 -27.04 0.36
C PRO A 137 1.45 -25.93 -0.63
N SER A 138 2.73 -25.62 -0.76
CA SER A 138 3.22 -24.62 -1.70
C SER A 138 3.11 -25.12 -3.14
N LEU A 139 2.72 -24.22 -4.06
CA LEU A 139 3.14 -24.33 -5.45
C LEU A 139 4.69 -24.26 -5.51
N PRO A 140 5.34 -25.00 -6.42
CA PRO A 140 6.80 -24.93 -6.57
C PRO A 140 7.23 -23.49 -6.89
N GLY A 141 7.98 -22.87 -5.99
CA GLY A 141 8.42 -21.47 -6.11
C GLY A 141 7.98 -20.53 -4.97
N ASP A 142 7.07 -20.97 -4.10
CA ASP A 142 6.65 -20.19 -2.93
C ASP A 142 7.83 -20.01 -1.95
N SER A 143 8.13 -18.77 -1.62
CA SER A 143 9.25 -18.40 -0.75
C SER A 143 8.83 -17.99 0.66
N ALA A 144 7.53 -18.11 0.96
CA ALA A 144 6.97 -17.80 2.27
C ALA A 144 7.61 -18.67 3.37
N PHE A 145 7.84 -18.04 4.52
CA PHE A 145 8.38 -18.72 5.69
C PHE A 145 7.33 -19.64 6.32
N ARG A 146 7.77 -20.81 6.78
CA ARG A 146 6.91 -21.80 7.44
C ARG A 146 7.11 -21.80 8.95
N LEU A 147 6.02 -21.97 9.69
CA LEU A 147 6.08 -22.17 11.13
C LEU A 147 6.33 -23.65 11.40
N VAL A 148 7.51 -23.95 11.93
CA VAL A 148 7.91 -25.31 12.31
C VAL A 148 8.10 -25.35 13.82
N SER A 149 7.53 -26.38 14.47
CA SER A 149 7.74 -26.57 15.90
C SER A 149 9.20 -26.95 16.19
N ALA A 150 9.84 -26.18 17.07
CA ALA A 150 11.20 -26.48 17.51
C ALA A 150 11.28 -27.86 18.21
N GLU A 151 10.18 -28.34 18.79
CA GLU A 151 10.11 -29.65 19.45
C GLU A 151 10.23 -30.77 18.43
N THR A 152 9.45 -30.71 17.34
CA THR A 152 9.52 -31.71 16.25
C THR A 152 10.91 -31.79 15.61
N LEU A 153 11.61 -30.66 15.49
CA LEU A 153 12.99 -30.65 14.99
C LEU A 153 13.97 -31.24 16.01
N ARG A 154 13.78 -30.97 17.30
CA ARG A 154 14.65 -31.54 18.36
C ARG A 154 14.47 -33.04 18.48
N GLU A 155 13.25 -33.55 18.37
CA GLU A 155 12.97 -35.00 18.39
C GLU A 155 13.73 -35.72 17.27
N VAL A 156 13.62 -35.21 16.03
CA VAL A 156 14.34 -35.76 14.87
C VAL A 156 15.86 -35.62 15.02
N LEU A 157 16.36 -34.56 15.64
CA LEU A 157 17.79 -34.40 15.90
C LEU A 157 18.31 -35.31 17.02
N GLN A 158 17.44 -35.81 17.90
CA GLN A 158 17.80 -36.75 18.97
C GLN A 158 17.88 -38.19 18.46
N ASP A 159 17.10 -38.54 17.43
CA ASP A 159 17.15 -39.85 16.78
C ASP A 159 18.40 -39.99 15.90
N LYS A 160 19.48 -40.54 16.48
CA LYS A 160 20.78 -40.73 15.80
C LYS A 160 20.80 -41.84 14.73
N GLU A 161 19.74 -42.63 14.61
CA GLU A 161 19.66 -43.78 13.68
C GLU A 161 18.79 -43.50 12.43
N LEU A 162 18.40 -42.25 12.19
CA LEU A 162 17.54 -41.92 11.05
C LEU A 162 18.24 -42.15 9.71
N SER A 163 17.57 -42.89 8.82
CA SER A 163 18.03 -43.04 7.45
C SER A 163 17.84 -41.74 6.65
N LYS A 164 18.63 -41.56 5.59
CA LYS A 164 18.50 -40.40 4.69
C LYS A 164 17.06 -40.28 4.14
N ASP A 165 16.42 -41.40 3.83
CA ASP A 165 15.07 -41.42 3.27
C ASP A 165 14.02 -41.00 4.30
N GLN A 166 14.20 -41.36 5.58
CA GLN A 166 13.33 -40.90 6.67
C GLN A 166 13.45 -39.40 6.90
N LEU A 167 14.66 -38.84 6.83
CA LEU A 167 14.88 -37.39 6.92
C LEU A 167 14.23 -36.64 5.75
N VAL A 168 14.35 -37.16 4.53
CA VAL A 168 13.70 -36.57 3.34
C VAL A 168 12.18 -36.62 3.49
N ALA A 169 11.61 -37.76 3.86
CA ALA A 169 10.18 -37.89 4.08
C ALA A 169 9.66 -36.95 5.18
N PHE A 170 10.43 -36.77 6.26
CA PHE A 170 10.11 -35.82 7.32
C PHE A 170 10.13 -34.37 6.82
N LEU A 171 11.15 -33.96 6.07
CA LEU A 171 11.23 -32.63 5.48
C LEU A 171 10.10 -32.37 4.48
N GLU A 172 9.77 -33.35 3.64
CA GLU A 172 8.62 -33.26 2.74
C GLU A 172 7.29 -33.14 3.51
N ASN A 173 7.15 -33.88 4.60
CA ASN A 173 5.97 -33.79 5.46
C ASN A 173 5.88 -32.42 6.12
N LEU A 174 6.98 -31.89 6.65
CA LEU A 174 7.03 -30.54 7.20
C LEU A 174 6.65 -29.49 6.15
N LEU A 175 7.17 -29.60 4.92
CA LEU A 175 6.84 -28.68 3.84
C LEU A 175 5.36 -28.75 3.43
N LYS A 176 4.69 -29.90 3.60
CA LYS A 176 3.26 -30.08 3.30
C LYS A 176 2.34 -29.63 4.44
N THR A 177 2.74 -29.87 5.68
CA THR A 177 1.89 -29.68 6.87
C THR A 177 2.07 -28.33 7.56
N SER A 178 3.26 -27.74 7.47
CA SER A 178 3.56 -26.50 8.18
C SER A 178 2.83 -25.32 7.53
N GLY A 179 2.09 -24.57 8.36
CA GLY A 179 1.47 -23.31 7.94
C GLY A 179 2.51 -22.30 7.47
N LYS A 180 2.15 -21.50 6.47
CA LYS A 180 2.99 -20.42 5.96
C LYS A 180 2.57 -19.09 6.56
N LEU A 181 3.52 -18.19 6.78
CA LEU A 181 3.21 -16.80 7.12
C LEU A 181 2.57 -16.12 5.92
N ARG A 182 1.53 -15.33 6.17
CA ARG A 182 0.85 -14.59 5.11
C ARG A 182 1.77 -13.54 4.48
N GLU A 183 1.80 -13.52 3.15
CA GLU A 183 2.47 -12.46 2.38
C GLU A 183 1.51 -11.31 2.08
N ASN A 184 0.20 -11.57 2.04
CA ASN A 184 -0.83 -10.56 1.80
C ASN A 184 -2.07 -10.83 2.66
N LEU A 185 -2.99 -9.86 2.71
CA LEU A 185 -4.26 -9.99 3.45
C LEU A 185 -5.43 -10.51 2.58
N LEU A 186 -5.16 -10.83 1.30
CA LEU A 186 -6.21 -11.22 0.35
C LEU A 186 -6.82 -12.57 0.73
N HIS A 187 -6.00 -13.59 0.98
CA HIS A 187 -6.46 -14.95 1.24
C HIS A 187 -7.47 -14.99 2.40
N GLY A 188 -7.13 -14.37 3.53
CA GLY A 188 -8.01 -14.29 4.69
C GLY A 188 -9.33 -13.58 4.41
N ALA A 189 -9.32 -12.49 3.66
CA ALA A 189 -10.55 -11.82 3.25
C ALA A 189 -11.42 -12.70 2.34
N LEU A 190 -10.82 -13.50 1.46
CA LEU A 190 -11.52 -14.46 0.63
C LEU A 190 -12.16 -15.59 1.46
N GLU A 191 -11.52 -16.04 2.56
CA GLU A 191 -12.08 -17.10 3.42
C GLU A 191 -13.39 -16.65 4.10
N HIS A 192 -13.45 -15.35 4.43
CA HIS A 192 -14.64 -14.72 5.01
C HIS A 192 -15.71 -14.33 3.98
N TYR A 193 -15.48 -14.56 2.68
CA TYR A 193 -16.39 -14.16 1.62
C TYR A 193 -17.80 -14.74 1.83
N VAL A 194 -17.92 -16.05 2.04
CA VAL A 194 -19.23 -16.74 2.13
C VAL A 194 -20.03 -16.25 3.34
N SER A 195 -19.38 -16.07 4.49
CA SER A 195 -20.02 -15.59 5.72
C SER A 195 -20.50 -14.14 5.57
N CYS A 196 -19.69 -13.29 4.96
CA CYS A 196 -20.06 -11.88 4.73
C CYS A 196 -21.12 -11.74 3.62
N LEU A 197 -21.09 -12.62 2.62
CA LEU A 197 -22.10 -12.66 1.57
C LEU A 197 -23.48 -12.95 2.16
N ASP A 198 -23.56 -13.84 3.16
CA ASP A 198 -24.81 -14.12 3.86
C ASP A 198 -25.32 -12.89 4.64
N LEU A 199 -24.43 -12.18 5.36
CA LEU A 199 -24.75 -10.96 6.09
C LEU A 199 -25.39 -9.87 5.20
N VAL A 200 -24.89 -9.69 3.99
CA VAL A 200 -25.43 -8.70 3.03
C VAL A 200 -26.64 -9.21 2.24
N ASN A 201 -27.25 -10.31 2.66
CA ASN A 201 -28.32 -11.00 1.93
C ASN A 201 -27.92 -11.30 0.47
N ARG A 202 -26.67 -11.71 0.25
CA ARG A 202 -26.07 -11.95 -1.07
C ARG A 202 -26.14 -10.76 -2.02
N ARG A 203 -26.22 -9.51 -1.55
CA ARG A 203 -26.25 -8.34 -2.44
C ARG A 203 -24.83 -7.91 -2.80
N LEU A 204 -24.55 -7.80 -4.09
CA LEU A 204 -23.32 -7.18 -4.61
C LEU A 204 -23.62 -5.73 -5.04
N PRO A 205 -22.63 -4.81 -4.99
CA PRO A 205 -21.25 -5.00 -4.53
C PRO A 205 -21.07 -4.76 -3.02
N TYR A 206 -20.00 -5.32 -2.45
CA TYR A 206 -19.55 -5.03 -1.08
C TYR A 206 -18.04 -5.26 -0.94
N GLY A 207 -17.45 -4.80 0.15
CA GLY A 207 -16.02 -4.95 0.42
C GLY A 207 -15.72 -5.47 1.81
N LEU A 208 -14.56 -6.10 1.94
CA LEU A 208 -13.98 -6.58 3.19
C LEU A 208 -12.65 -5.88 3.40
N ALA A 209 -12.48 -5.25 4.56
CA ALA A 209 -11.30 -4.46 4.88
C ALA A 209 -10.59 -5.00 6.11
N GLN A 210 -9.26 -5.02 6.05
CA GLN A 210 -8.39 -5.42 7.16
C GLN A 210 -7.12 -4.57 7.15
N ILE A 211 -6.62 -4.24 8.35
CA ILE A 211 -5.27 -3.72 8.52
C ILE A 211 -4.49 -4.74 9.34
N GLY A 212 -3.35 -5.19 8.84
CA GLY A 212 -2.58 -6.25 9.46
C GLY A 212 -1.13 -6.27 9.00
N VAL A 213 -0.28 -6.94 9.77
CA VAL A 213 1.13 -7.15 9.41
C VAL A 213 1.23 -8.33 8.44
N CYS A 214 2.00 -8.17 7.38
CA CYS A 214 2.34 -9.21 6.41
C CYS A 214 3.86 -9.38 6.33
N PHE A 215 4.29 -10.60 5.97
CA PHE A 215 5.69 -11.02 6.03
C PHE A 215 6.22 -11.28 4.63
N HIS A 216 7.40 -10.75 4.33
CA HIS A 216 8.00 -10.84 2.99
C HIS A 216 9.43 -11.34 3.09
N PRO A 217 9.82 -12.33 2.27
CA PRO A 217 11.19 -12.81 2.24
C PRO A 217 12.08 -11.77 1.54
N VAL A 218 13.11 -11.30 2.25
CA VAL A 218 14.11 -10.37 1.72
C VAL A 218 15.36 -11.15 1.35
N CYS A 219 15.67 -11.18 0.05
CA CYS A 219 16.89 -11.78 -0.47
C CYS A 219 18.05 -10.77 -0.36
N ASP A 220 18.85 -10.86 0.71
CA ASP A 220 20.10 -10.11 0.79
C ASP A 220 21.16 -10.71 -0.13
N THR A 221 21.50 -10.00 -1.19
CA THR A 221 22.63 -10.36 -2.06
C THR A 221 23.99 -10.04 -1.44
N LYS A 222 24.06 -9.31 -0.31
CA LYS A 222 25.30 -8.64 0.13
C LYS A 222 25.95 -9.12 1.43
N GLN A 223 25.36 -10.00 2.25
CA GLN A 223 25.93 -10.25 3.59
C GLN A 223 26.10 -11.69 4.09
N ILE A 224 25.66 -12.76 3.41
CA ILE A 224 25.92 -14.13 3.93
C ILE A 224 26.10 -15.13 2.77
N PRO A 225 27.22 -15.90 2.70
CA PRO A 225 27.37 -17.05 1.78
C PRO A 225 26.52 -18.27 2.16
N HIS A 226 25.67 -18.14 3.18
CA HIS A 226 24.86 -19.21 3.76
C HIS A 226 23.39 -18.75 3.85
N GLY A 227 22.72 -18.70 2.69
CA GLY A 227 21.30 -19.02 2.44
C GLY A 227 20.14 -18.57 3.35
N VAL A 228 20.37 -17.91 4.49
CA VAL A 228 19.31 -17.52 5.43
C VAL A 228 18.71 -16.21 4.92
N LYS A 229 17.54 -16.31 4.29
CA LYS A 229 16.72 -15.15 3.92
C LYS A 229 16.29 -14.42 5.20
N ARG A 230 16.29 -13.09 5.18
CA ARG A 230 15.66 -12.32 6.27
C ARG A 230 14.16 -12.19 6.01
N ILE A 231 13.40 -12.03 7.08
CA ILE A 231 11.96 -11.72 7.00
C ILE A 231 11.82 -10.21 7.17
N GLY A 232 11.16 -9.57 6.22
CA GLY A 232 10.67 -8.21 6.31
C GLY A 232 9.23 -8.20 6.81
N GLU A 233 8.92 -7.28 7.72
CA GLU A 233 7.56 -7.04 8.19
C GLU A 233 7.05 -5.73 7.61
N LYS A 234 5.84 -5.74 7.05
CA LYS A 234 5.14 -4.50 6.67
C LYS A 234 3.69 -4.53 7.11
N THR A 235 3.18 -3.38 7.50
CA THR A 235 1.79 -3.18 7.87
C THR A 235 0.99 -2.80 6.63
N GLU A 236 0.15 -3.71 6.17
CA GLU A 236 -0.71 -3.51 5.01
C GLU A 236 -2.12 -3.12 5.43
N ALA A 237 -2.72 -2.20 4.70
CA ALA A 237 -4.14 -1.92 4.73
C ALA A 237 -4.76 -2.45 3.44
N SER A 238 -5.56 -3.51 3.56
CA SER A 238 -6.17 -4.19 2.44
C SER A 238 -7.68 -3.98 2.41
N LEU A 239 -8.20 -3.72 1.21
CA LEU A 239 -9.61 -3.74 0.88
C LEU A 239 -9.82 -4.69 -0.28
N VAL A 240 -10.60 -5.74 -0.04
CA VAL A 240 -11.05 -6.68 -1.07
C VAL A 240 -12.48 -6.35 -1.43
N TRP A 241 -12.71 -5.92 -2.66
CA TRP A 241 -14.01 -5.47 -3.15
C TRP A 241 -14.61 -6.48 -4.13
N PHE A 242 -15.78 -7.01 -3.77
CA PHE A 242 -16.53 -7.98 -4.57
C PHE A 242 -17.57 -7.28 -5.42
N THR A 243 -17.49 -7.44 -6.73
CA THR A 243 -18.35 -6.73 -7.68
C THR A 243 -18.71 -7.59 -8.88
N SER A 244 -19.72 -7.19 -9.66
CA SER A 244 -20.05 -7.88 -10.90
C SER A 244 -18.95 -7.66 -11.95
N ALA A 245 -18.74 -8.64 -12.84
CA ALA A 245 -17.79 -8.52 -13.95
C ALA A 245 -18.04 -7.25 -14.79
N ARG A 246 -19.31 -6.91 -15.02
CA ARG A 246 -19.76 -5.72 -15.80
C ARG A 246 -19.28 -4.40 -15.18
N THR A 247 -19.26 -4.30 -13.86
CA THR A 247 -18.92 -3.07 -13.13
C THR A 247 -17.47 -3.05 -12.62
N SER A 248 -16.70 -4.13 -12.81
CA SER A 248 -15.35 -4.29 -12.28
C SER A 248 -14.41 -3.13 -12.65
N SER A 249 -14.34 -2.75 -13.94
CA SER A 249 -13.48 -1.66 -14.39
C SER A 249 -13.91 -0.30 -13.83
N GLN A 250 -15.22 -0.05 -13.74
CA GLN A 250 -15.75 1.20 -13.19
C GLN A 250 -15.42 1.35 -11.70
N TRP A 251 -15.49 0.25 -10.95
CA TRP A 251 -15.09 0.22 -9.55
C TRP A 251 -13.58 0.38 -9.38
N LEU A 252 -12.76 -0.22 -10.24
CA LEU A 252 -11.31 -0.03 -10.23
C LEU A 252 -10.94 1.45 -10.43
N ASP A 253 -11.55 2.12 -11.41
CA ASP A 253 -11.32 3.55 -11.69
C ASP A 253 -11.85 4.46 -10.57
N PHE A 254 -12.95 4.05 -9.92
CA PHE A 254 -13.47 4.74 -8.73
C PHE A 254 -12.47 4.67 -7.58
N TRP A 255 -11.99 3.47 -7.26
CA TRP A 255 -11.05 3.24 -6.18
C TRP A 255 -9.72 3.92 -6.45
N LEU A 256 -9.19 3.85 -7.67
CA LEU A 256 -7.97 4.54 -8.07
C LEU A 256 -8.03 6.04 -7.75
N ARG A 257 -9.09 6.72 -8.21
CA ARG A 257 -9.27 8.15 -7.96
C ARG A 257 -9.47 8.45 -6.49
N HIS A 258 -10.27 7.66 -5.80
CA HIS A 258 -10.54 7.87 -4.38
C HIS A 258 -9.28 7.69 -3.53
N ARG A 259 -8.47 6.65 -3.78
CA ARG A 259 -7.22 6.37 -3.08
C ARG A 259 -6.15 7.42 -3.39
N LEU A 260 -6.00 7.82 -4.65
CA LEU A 260 -5.07 8.89 -5.04
C LEU A 260 -5.42 10.23 -4.36
N LEU A 261 -6.71 10.59 -4.32
CA LEU A 261 -7.17 11.79 -3.60
C LEU A 261 -6.91 11.67 -2.10
N TRP A 262 -7.12 10.50 -1.52
CA TRP A 262 -6.88 10.25 -0.09
C TRP A 262 -5.41 10.42 0.29
N TRP A 263 -4.45 10.01 -0.54
CA TRP A 263 -3.03 10.29 -0.30
C TRP A 263 -2.69 11.77 -0.47
N ARG A 264 -3.27 12.41 -1.49
CA ARG A 264 -3.00 13.83 -1.78
C ARG A 264 -3.54 14.79 -0.73
N GLN A 265 -4.62 14.44 -0.03
CA GLN A 265 -5.27 15.36 0.91
C GLN A 265 -4.41 15.69 2.15
N PHE A 266 -3.52 14.78 2.54
CA PHE A 266 -2.65 14.97 3.72
C PHE A 266 -1.25 15.46 3.34
N ALA A 267 -0.95 15.55 2.05
CA ALA A 267 0.34 15.95 1.54
C ALA A 267 0.49 17.47 1.50
N THR A 268 1.68 17.95 1.84
CA THR A 268 2.13 19.32 1.59
C THR A 268 2.35 19.55 0.10
N SER A 269 2.93 18.56 -0.59
CA SER A 269 3.17 18.59 -2.04
C SER A 269 2.43 17.43 -2.75
N PRO A 270 1.13 17.59 -3.05
CA PRO A 270 0.31 16.53 -3.66
C PRO A 270 0.81 15.99 -5.01
N SER A 271 1.67 16.74 -5.70
CA SER A 271 2.31 16.36 -6.97
C SER A 271 3.25 15.16 -6.84
N ASN A 272 3.79 14.90 -5.65
CA ASN A 272 4.69 13.76 -5.42
C ASN A 272 3.94 12.42 -5.46
N PHE A 273 2.61 12.43 -5.32
CA PHE A 273 1.76 11.26 -5.46
C PHE A 273 1.28 11.12 -6.90
N SER A 274 1.67 10.02 -7.54
CA SER A 274 1.32 9.70 -8.92
C SER A 274 0.72 8.31 -9.04
N SER A 275 0.01 8.05 -10.14
CA SER A 275 -0.53 6.74 -10.49
C SER A 275 0.06 6.30 -11.82
N SER A 276 0.29 5.00 -11.98
CA SER A 276 0.55 4.40 -13.29
C SER A 276 -0.25 3.13 -13.47
N ASP A 277 -0.76 2.94 -14.68
CA ASP A 277 -1.43 1.73 -15.08
C ASP A 277 -0.40 0.62 -15.25
N CYS A 278 -0.73 -0.58 -14.79
CA CYS A 278 0.11 -1.76 -14.96
C CYS A 278 -0.73 -2.95 -15.39
N GLN A 279 -0.08 -3.90 -16.05
CA GLN A 279 -0.68 -5.18 -16.37
C GLN A 279 0.13 -6.28 -15.72
N ASP A 280 -0.57 -7.31 -15.25
CA ASP A 280 0.07 -8.51 -14.74
C ASP A 280 0.60 -9.39 -15.89
N GLU A 281 1.38 -10.42 -15.59
CA GLU A 281 1.86 -11.38 -16.60
C GLU A 281 0.69 -12.08 -17.32
N GLU A 282 -0.46 -12.25 -16.64
CA GLU A 282 -1.70 -12.77 -17.21
C GLU A 282 -2.56 -11.70 -17.92
N GLY A 283 -2.04 -10.48 -18.09
CA GLY A 283 -2.74 -9.38 -18.77
C GLY A 283 -3.86 -8.74 -17.94
N ARG A 284 -3.92 -9.03 -16.64
CA ARG A 284 -4.90 -8.43 -15.72
C ARG A 284 -4.61 -6.95 -15.53
N LYS A 285 -5.66 -6.12 -15.57
CA LYS A 285 -5.54 -4.67 -15.38
C LYS A 285 -5.33 -4.35 -13.90
N GLY A 286 -4.28 -3.59 -13.62
CA GLY A 286 -4.02 -3.01 -12.32
C GLY A 286 -3.52 -1.59 -12.41
N ASN A 287 -3.40 -0.96 -11.26
CA ASN A 287 -2.85 0.37 -11.10
C ASN A 287 -1.95 0.38 -9.86
N LYS A 288 -0.84 1.10 -9.95
CA LYS A 288 0.07 1.32 -8.83
C LYS A 288 0.09 2.80 -8.50
N LEU A 289 0.01 3.11 -7.21
CA LEU A 289 0.22 4.44 -6.68
C LEU A 289 1.65 4.54 -6.20
N TYR A 290 2.31 5.65 -6.53
CA TYR A 290 3.69 5.92 -6.21
C TYR A 290 3.85 7.20 -5.44
N TYR A 291 4.85 7.22 -4.57
CA TYR A 291 5.41 8.44 -4.00
C TYR A 291 6.79 8.70 -4.58
N SER A 292 7.04 9.94 -5.01
CA SER A 292 8.34 10.40 -5.50
C SER A 292 9.27 10.70 -4.32
N PHE A 293 10.06 9.72 -3.91
CA PHE A 293 11.18 9.90 -2.98
C PHE A 293 12.35 10.62 -3.66
N PRO A 294 13.31 11.19 -2.90
CA PRO A 294 14.48 11.85 -3.46
C PRO A 294 15.33 10.97 -4.39
N TRP A 295 15.24 9.65 -4.26
CA TRP A 295 15.98 8.68 -5.09
C TRP A 295 15.15 8.04 -6.21
N GLY A 296 13.84 8.29 -6.28
CA GLY A 296 12.98 7.64 -7.26
C GLY A 296 11.54 7.43 -6.79
N LYS A 297 10.72 6.86 -7.67
CA LYS A 297 9.32 6.54 -7.39
C LYS A 297 9.23 5.16 -6.74
N GLU A 298 8.64 5.09 -5.56
CA GLU A 298 8.38 3.82 -4.88
C GLU A 298 6.87 3.56 -4.80
N PRO A 299 6.42 2.30 -5.00
CA PRO A 299 5.01 1.96 -4.91
C PRO A 299 4.55 1.98 -3.44
N ILE A 300 3.48 2.70 -3.17
CA ILE A 300 2.87 2.80 -1.82
C ILE A 300 1.56 2.03 -1.73
N GLU A 301 0.86 1.85 -2.85
CA GLU A 301 -0.42 1.15 -2.87
C GLU A 301 -0.64 0.54 -4.25
N THR A 302 -1.22 -0.66 -4.28
CA THR A 302 -1.48 -1.43 -5.49
C THR A 302 -2.96 -1.77 -5.58
N LEU A 303 -3.52 -1.66 -6.79
CA LEU A 303 -4.91 -1.95 -7.08
C LEU A 303 -4.95 -2.93 -8.24
N TRP A 304 -5.59 -4.08 -8.05
CA TRP A 304 -5.65 -5.14 -9.06
C TRP A 304 -7.07 -5.62 -9.28
N ASN A 305 -7.41 -5.87 -10.55
CA ASN A 305 -8.60 -6.64 -10.90
C ASN A 305 -8.20 -8.09 -11.13
N LEU A 306 -8.46 -8.94 -10.12
CA LEU A 306 -8.01 -10.32 -10.09
C LEU A 306 -8.95 -11.27 -10.84
N GLY A 307 -10.22 -10.88 -11.02
CA GLY A 307 -11.24 -11.70 -11.66
C GLY A 307 -11.91 -12.64 -10.65
N ASP A 308 -12.32 -13.82 -11.09
CA ASP A 308 -13.00 -14.84 -10.29
C ASP A 308 -12.12 -16.06 -9.95
N GLN A 309 -10.91 -16.13 -10.50
CA GLN A 309 -10.01 -17.28 -10.36
C GLN A 309 -9.68 -17.60 -8.91
N GLU A 310 -9.26 -16.60 -8.12
CA GLU A 310 -8.86 -16.80 -6.73
C GLU A 310 -10.01 -17.34 -5.87
N LEU A 311 -11.25 -16.93 -6.14
CA LEU A 311 -12.43 -17.47 -5.44
C LEU A 311 -12.75 -18.90 -5.86
N LEU A 312 -12.61 -19.22 -7.14
CA LEU A 312 -12.84 -20.57 -7.66
C LEU A 312 -11.81 -21.57 -7.14
N ASP A 313 -10.55 -21.15 -7.05
CA ASP A 313 -9.45 -21.95 -6.53
C ASP A 313 -9.63 -22.28 -5.04
N MET A 314 -10.16 -21.34 -4.25
CA MET A 314 -10.40 -21.58 -2.82
C MET A 314 -11.62 -22.46 -2.54
N TYR A 315 -12.64 -22.43 -3.41
CA TYR A 315 -13.89 -23.18 -3.19
C TYR A 315 -14.19 -24.13 -4.36
N PRO A 316 -13.33 -25.15 -4.60
CA PRO A 316 -13.55 -26.12 -5.66
C PRO A 316 -14.87 -26.87 -5.42
N GLY A 317 -15.76 -26.83 -6.41
CA GLY A 317 -17.03 -27.58 -6.41
C GLY A 317 -18.22 -26.93 -5.69
N ASN A 318 -18.03 -25.82 -4.94
CA ASN A 318 -19.10 -25.13 -4.18
C ASN A 318 -19.55 -23.80 -4.80
N VAL A 319 -19.48 -23.66 -6.13
CA VAL A 319 -19.79 -22.41 -6.87
C VAL A 319 -21.20 -21.87 -6.61
N SER A 320 -22.16 -22.73 -6.28
CA SER A 320 -23.53 -22.33 -5.97
C SER A 320 -23.64 -21.44 -4.73
N LYS A 321 -22.74 -21.63 -3.75
CA LYS A 321 -22.64 -20.80 -2.54
C LYS A 321 -21.98 -19.45 -2.82
N LEU A 322 -21.17 -19.36 -3.88
CA LEU A 322 -20.43 -18.16 -4.22
C LEU A 322 -21.27 -17.12 -4.95
N HIS A 323 -22.42 -17.52 -5.51
CA HIS A 323 -23.26 -16.62 -6.29
C HIS A 323 -23.84 -15.47 -5.46
N GLY A 324 -23.43 -14.24 -5.83
CA GLY A 324 -24.03 -13.00 -5.37
C GLY A 324 -25.09 -12.49 -6.34
N ARG A 325 -26.03 -11.69 -5.81
CA ARG A 325 -27.11 -11.04 -6.55
C ARG A 325 -26.62 -9.70 -7.11
N ASP A 326 -26.56 -9.60 -8.43
CA ASP A 326 -26.48 -8.35 -9.18
C ASP A 326 -27.87 -8.03 -9.75
N GLY A 327 -28.66 -7.29 -8.99
CA GLY A 327 -30.07 -7.03 -9.29
C GLY A 327 -30.91 -8.30 -9.26
N ARG A 328 -31.27 -8.82 -10.44
CA ARG A 328 -32.09 -10.05 -10.59
C ARG A 328 -31.26 -11.29 -10.95
N LYS A 329 -29.97 -11.12 -11.29
CA LYS A 329 -29.11 -12.21 -11.75
C LYS A 329 -28.19 -12.65 -10.61
N ASN A 330 -27.92 -13.95 -10.57
CA ASN A 330 -26.94 -14.54 -9.68
C ASN A 330 -25.63 -14.70 -10.47
N VAL A 331 -24.54 -14.14 -9.97
CA VAL A 331 -23.24 -14.12 -10.64
C VAL A 331 -22.13 -14.45 -9.64
N VAL A 332 -21.06 -15.07 -10.11
CA VAL A 332 -19.80 -15.15 -9.35
C VAL A 332 -19.16 -13.76 -9.40
N PRO A 333 -18.79 -13.16 -8.26
CA PRO A 333 -18.21 -11.83 -8.27
C PRO A 333 -16.77 -11.86 -8.78
N TYR A 334 -16.38 -10.74 -9.37
CA TYR A 334 -14.98 -10.41 -9.58
C TYR A 334 -14.42 -9.78 -8.30
N VAL A 335 -13.18 -10.14 -8.01
CA VAL A 335 -12.41 -9.67 -6.87
C VAL A 335 -11.51 -8.51 -7.33
N LEU A 336 -11.70 -7.35 -6.72
CA LEU A 336 -10.74 -6.25 -6.80
C LEU A 336 -9.95 -6.21 -5.50
N SER A 337 -8.62 -6.20 -5.59
CA SER A 337 -7.72 -6.14 -4.43
C SER A 337 -7.04 -4.79 -4.38
N ILE A 338 -7.13 -4.10 -3.24
CA ILE A 338 -6.53 -2.78 -3.00
C ILE A 338 -5.67 -2.92 -1.76
N ASN A 339 -4.35 -2.91 -1.93
CA ASN A 339 -3.38 -3.13 -0.86
C ASN A 339 -2.46 -1.92 -0.74
N GLY A 340 -2.55 -1.21 0.39
CA GLY A 340 -1.69 -0.08 0.72
C GLY A 340 -0.67 -0.42 1.79
N ASP A 341 0.59 -0.06 1.56
CA ASP A 341 1.66 -0.15 2.55
C ASP A 341 1.63 1.09 3.46
N LEU A 342 1.24 0.89 4.72
CA LEU A 342 1.15 1.97 5.69
C LEU A 342 2.53 2.42 6.21
N ASP A 343 3.52 1.53 6.21
CA ASP A 343 4.86 1.83 6.71
C ASP A 343 5.60 2.69 5.68
N VAL A 344 5.59 2.31 4.40
CA VAL A 344 6.13 3.14 3.30
C VAL A 344 5.32 4.42 3.13
N GLY A 345 3.99 4.35 3.27
CA GLY A 345 3.13 5.53 3.25
C GLY A 345 3.43 6.53 4.36
N MET A 346 3.76 6.04 5.57
CA MET A 346 4.18 6.88 6.69
C MET A 346 5.55 7.51 6.43
N LEU A 347 6.50 6.74 5.89
CA LEU A 347 7.79 7.28 5.43
C LEU A 347 7.58 8.38 4.38
N ALA A 348 6.70 8.17 3.39
CA ALA A 348 6.37 9.16 2.38
C ALA A 348 5.91 10.49 3.00
N TYR A 349 5.03 10.47 4.01
CA TYR A 349 4.62 11.69 4.72
C TYR A 349 5.73 12.32 5.56
N LEU A 350 6.63 11.53 6.16
CA LEU A 350 7.81 12.07 6.84
C LEU A 350 8.70 12.83 5.85
N TYR A 351 8.93 12.26 4.66
CA TYR A 351 9.69 12.92 3.58
C TYR A 351 8.99 14.16 3.04
N ASP A 352 7.68 14.10 2.79
CA ASP A 352 6.88 15.22 2.27
C ASP A 352 6.83 16.40 3.25
N SER A 353 6.79 16.10 4.56
CA SER A 353 6.70 17.11 5.61
C SER A 353 8.02 17.83 5.91
N PHE A 354 9.15 17.29 5.47
CA PHE A 354 10.47 17.80 5.85
C PHE A 354 10.82 19.09 5.12
N GLN A 355 11.10 20.15 5.90
CA GLN A 355 11.53 21.44 5.36
C GLN A 355 12.72 21.98 6.14
N LEU A 356 13.66 22.57 5.39
CA LEU A 356 14.78 23.34 5.93
C LEU A 356 14.38 24.83 5.87
N THR A 357 14.09 25.41 7.03
CA THR A 357 13.73 26.84 7.12
C THR A 357 14.96 27.66 7.50
N GLU A 358 15.26 28.71 6.74
CA GLU A 358 16.29 29.69 7.12
C GLU A 358 15.72 30.71 8.10
N ASN A 359 16.43 30.97 9.20
CA ASN A 359 16.10 32.05 10.12
C ASN A 359 16.83 33.32 9.70
N SER A 360 16.11 34.36 9.28
CA SER A 360 16.65 35.70 9.03
C SER A 360 16.93 36.51 10.31
N PHE A 361 16.54 36.00 11.49
CA PHE A 361 16.51 36.76 12.74
C PHE A 361 17.83 36.77 13.55
N SER A 362 18.82 35.93 13.22
CA SER A 362 20.08 35.85 13.97
C SER A 362 21.27 36.27 13.11
N LYS A 363 21.97 37.35 13.50
CA LYS A 363 23.23 37.85 12.88
C LYS A 363 24.42 36.86 12.93
N LYS A 364 24.25 35.66 13.48
CA LYS A 364 25.25 34.59 13.49
C LYS A 364 24.78 33.47 12.54
N LYS A 365 25.54 33.28 11.45
CA LYS A 365 25.60 32.15 10.49
C LYS A 365 24.31 31.32 10.29
N ASN A 366 23.74 31.39 9.09
CA ASN A 366 22.88 30.42 8.39
C ASN A 366 22.50 29.16 9.19
N LEU A 367 21.65 29.32 10.22
CA LEU A 367 21.16 28.18 10.99
C LEU A 367 19.87 27.69 10.31
N HIS A 368 19.99 26.66 9.47
CA HIS A 368 18.82 25.98 8.91
C HIS A 368 18.08 25.25 10.04
N ARG A 369 16.85 25.68 10.34
CA ARG A 369 15.96 24.96 11.26
C ARG A 369 15.27 23.85 10.50
N LYS A 370 15.48 22.61 10.97
CA LYS A 370 14.77 21.42 10.48
C LYS A 370 13.37 21.39 11.09
N VAL A 371 12.33 21.35 10.27
CA VAL A 371 10.92 21.26 10.71
C VAL A 371 10.18 20.18 9.92
N LEU A 372 9.31 19.43 10.61
CA LEU A 372 8.40 18.46 10.01
C LEU A 372 6.99 19.06 10.03
N LYS A 373 6.46 19.43 8.87
CA LYS A 373 5.11 19.99 8.69
C LYS A 373 4.09 18.90 8.38
N LEU A 374 3.83 18.03 9.36
CA LEU A 374 2.82 16.99 9.21
C LEU A 374 1.41 17.60 9.20
N HIS A 375 0.48 16.99 8.45
CA HIS A 375 -0.92 17.38 8.49
C HIS A 375 -1.46 17.27 9.93
N PRO A 376 -2.31 18.21 10.41
CA PRO A 376 -2.80 18.21 11.79
C PRO A 376 -3.46 16.90 12.25
N CYS A 377 -4.15 16.19 11.35
CA CYS A 377 -4.74 14.87 11.67
C CYS A 377 -3.68 13.80 11.91
N LEU A 378 -2.57 13.83 11.17
CA LEU A 378 -1.52 12.82 11.22
C LEU A 378 -0.48 13.08 12.32
N ALA A 379 -0.24 14.35 12.67
CA ALA A 379 0.78 14.74 13.64
C ALA A 379 0.68 13.93 14.96
N PRO A 380 1.72 13.23 15.42
CA PRO A 380 1.63 12.34 16.58
C PRO A 380 1.36 13.09 17.88
N MET A 381 1.93 14.29 18.03
CA MET A 381 1.71 15.19 19.15
C MET A 381 1.02 16.46 18.65
N LYS A 382 -0.15 16.80 19.23
CA LYS A 382 -0.95 17.95 18.77
C LYS A 382 -0.55 19.25 19.44
N ALA A 383 -0.14 19.19 20.70
CA ALA A 383 0.31 20.33 21.47
C ALA A 383 1.39 19.89 22.46
N ALA A 384 2.33 20.78 22.74
CA ALA A 384 3.26 20.66 23.85
C ALA A 384 2.90 21.71 24.88
N LEU A 385 2.73 21.31 26.14
CA LEU A 385 2.54 22.23 27.24
C LEU A 385 3.86 22.39 27.97
N ASP A 386 4.32 23.63 28.07
CA ASP A 386 5.51 24.00 28.84
C ASP A 386 5.11 25.02 29.92
N VAL A 387 5.61 24.84 31.14
CA VAL A 387 5.28 25.69 32.28
C VAL A 387 6.46 26.63 32.54
N GLY A 388 6.24 27.92 32.28
CA GLY A 388 7.21 28.96 32.58
C GLY A 388 7.45 29.13 34.08
N ARG A 389 8.58 29.73 34.46
CA ARG A 389 8.88 30.03 35.88
C ARG A 389 8.03 31.20 36.39
N GLY A 390 7.18 30.96 37.38
CA GLY A 390 6.46 31.98 38.17
C GLY A 390 5.30 31.39 38.98
N PRO A 391 4.89 32.03 40.11
CA PRO A 391 3.74 31.57 40.92
C PRO A 391 2.37 31.85 40.28
N ALA A 392 2.32 32.68 39.23
CA ALA A 392 1.16 32.86 38.38
C ALA A 392 1.39 32.10 37.07
N ALA A 393 0.84 30.89 36.99
CA ALA A 393 0.91 30.03 35.82
C ALA A 393 0.01 30.56 34.70
N GLU A 394 0.46 31.57 33.96
CA GLU A 394 -0.12 31.87 32.66
C GLU A 394 0.34 30.81 31.65
N LEU A 395 -0.57 29.92 31.28
CA LEU A 395 -0.36 28.89 30.26
C LEU A 395 -0.05 29.59 28.92
N ARG A 396 1.19 29.48 28.44
CA ARG A 396 1.55 29.90 27.09
C ARG A 396 1.43 28.71 26.15
N GLN A 397 0.53 28.82 25.17
CA GLN A 397 0.47 27.86 24.06
C GLN A 397 1.72 28.07 23.19
N VAL A 398 2.60 27.08 23.16
CA VAL A 398 3.73 27.04 22.22
C VAL A 398 3.24 26.31 20.98
N CYS A 399 2.96 27.07 19.92
CA CYS A 399 2.53 26.54 18.61
C CYS A 399 3.67 25.88 17.84
#